data_AF-A0A0H5Q1N8-F1
#
_entry.id   AF-A0A0H5Q1N8-F1
#
_cell.length_a   1.000
_cell.length_b   1.000
_cell.length_c   1.000
_cell.angle_alpha   90.00
_cell.angle_beta   90.00
_cell.angle_gamma   90.00
#
_symmetry.space_group_name_H-M   'P 1'
#
loop_
_entity.id
_entity.type
_entity.pdbx_description
1 polymer ?
#
loop_
_entity_poly.entity_id
_entity_poly.type
_entity_poly.pdbx_seq_one_letter_code
_entity_poly.pdbx_strand_id
1 'polypeptide(L)'
;MDKTIKELAEQYGMTKQAISYHIKKLPKEYKNFDTKNGVKILMVSPKGQAILEEMLSNKVEKEVSNFGSKELIEVKHQLELAELEIKHLQEQIKDKSEQINSLHQRLEESHKLLDQQQQLCAVSQKKIEELEDKQKEPVEPQQKKSWWKFWI
;
A
#
# COMPACT_ATOMS: atom_id res chain seq x y z
N MET A 1 38.51 -39.16 -24.71
CA MET A 1 38.00 -40.55 -24.84
C MET A 1 36.53 -40.50 -25.20
N ASP A 2 36.07 -41.47 -25.97
CA ASP A 2 34.65 -41.60 -26.33
C ASP A 2 33.84 -42.03 -25.09
N LYS A 3 32.69 -41.39 -24.88
CA LYS A 3 31.83 -41.62 -23.71
C LYS A 3 30.46 -42.14 -24.13
N THR A 4 29.91 -43.03 -23.32
CA THR A 4 28.55 -43.56 -23.48
C THR A 4 27.50 -42.56 -22.99
N ILE A 5 26.25 -42.75 -23.42
CA ILE A 5 25.10 -41.98 -22.89
C ILE A 5 25.04 -42.06 -21.37
N LYS A 6 25.37 -43.21 -20.77
CA LYS A 6 25.33 -43.41 -19.31
C LYS A 6 26.36 -42.53 -18.61
N GLU A 7 27.61 -42.53 -19.09
CA GLU A 7 28.68 -41.72 -18.50
C GLU A 7 28.42 -40.23 -18.66
N LEU A 8 27.87 -39.81 -19.80
CA LEU A 8 27.48 -38.41 -20.03
C LEU A 8 26.30 -37.99 -19.13
N ALA A 9 25.32 -38.88 -18.94
CA ALA A 9 24.20 -38.62 -18.02
C ALA A 9 24.67 -38.43 -16.58
N GLU A 10 25.59 -39.28 -16.12
CA GLU A 10 26.18 -39.18 -14.80
C GLU A 10 27.06 -37.93 -14.64
N GLN A 11 27.88 -37.60 -15.64
CA GLN A 11 28.74 -36.42 -15.63
C GLN A 11 27.94 -35.11 -15.56
N TYR A 12 26.84 -35.00 -16.30
CA TYR A 12 26.03 -33.78 -16.37
C TYR A 12 24.82 -33.79 -15.43
N GLY A 13 24.69 -34.80 -14.55
CA GLY A 13 23.56 -34.90 -13.60
C GLY A 13 22.17 -34.98 -14.26
N MET A 14 22.10 -35.44 -15.52
CA MET A 14 20.89 -35.48 -16.32
C MET A 14 20.40 -36.91 -16.54
N THR A 15 19.13 -37.07 -16.91
CA THR A 15 18.61 -38.40 -17.26
C THR A 15 19.22 -38.89 -18.58
N LYS A 16 19.39 -40.21 -18.74
CA LYS A 16 19.85 -40.83 -19.99
C LYS A 16 18.99 -40.42 -21.19
N GLN A 17 17.70 -40.21 -20.96
CA GLN A 17 16.75 -39.77 -21.99
C GLN A 17 17.02 -38.33 -22.43
N ALA A 18 17.28 -37.41 -21.49
CA ALA A 18 17.62 -36.02 -21.79
C ALA A 18 18.92 -35.93 -22.61
N ILE A 19 19.97 -36.63 -22.17
CA ILE A 19 21.24 -36.69 -22.92
C ILE A 19 21.04 -37.33 -24.30
N SER A 20 20.26 -38.40 -24.41
CA SER A 20 19.94 -39.05 -25.69
C SER A 20 19.23 -38.10 -26.66
N TYR A 21 18.33 -37.25 -26.18
CA TYR A 21 17.67 -36.23 -27.00
C TYR A 21 18.67 -35.24 -27.59
N HIS A 22 19.64 -34.76 -26.82
CA HIS A 22 20.68 -33.86 -27.31
C HIS A 22 21.65 -34.58 -28.26
N ILE A 23 22.04 -35.81 -27.97
CA ILE A 23 22.89 -36.62 -28.85
C ILE A 23 22.22 -36.87 -30.20
N LYS A 24 20.88 -37.01 -30.26
CA LYS A 24 20.17 -37.13 -31.55
C LYS A 24 20.44 -35.94 -32.49
N LYS A 25 20.61 -34.74 -31.94
CA LYS A 25 20.89 -33.49 -32.70
C LYS A 25 22.34 -33.39 -33.18
N LEU A 26 23.27 -34.17 -32.63
CA LEU A 26 24.65 -34.18 -33.10
C LEU A 26 24.75 -34.81 -34.51
N PRO A 27 25.69 -34.35 -35.35
CA PRO A 27 26.04 -35.02 -36.60
C PRO A 27 26.46 -36.48 -36.38
N LYS A 28 26.23 -37.33 -37.40
CA LYS A 28 26.56 -38.77 -37.33
C LYS A 28 28.05 -39.02 -37.17
N GLU A 29 28.90 -38.13 -37.67
CA GLU A 29 30.36 -38.19 -37.59
C GLU A 29 30.90 -38.20 -36.16
N TYR A 30 30.11 -37.70 -35.20
CA TYR A 30 30.49 -37.68 -33.79
C TYR A 30 29.89 -38.83 -32.99
N LYS A 31 29.20 -39.76 -33.66
CA LYS A 31 28.50 -40.91 -33.07
C LYS A 31 29.17 -42.19 -33.54
N ASN A 32 29.76 -42.91 -32.60
CA ASN A 32 30.40 -44.19 -32.85
C ASN A 32 29.62 -45.29 -32.13
N PHE A 33 29.74 -46.51 -32.64
CA PHE A 33 29.23 -47.69 -31.96
C PHE A 33 30.40 -48.57 -31.57
N ASP A 34 30.45 -48.96 -30.31
CA ASP A 34 31.41 -49.92 -29.80
C ASP A 34 30.68 -51.20 -29.37
N THR A 35 31.34 -52.34 -29.47
CA THR A 35 30.75 -53.63 -29.08
C THR A 35 31.34 -54.05 -27.75
N LYS A 36 30.57 -53.88 -26.68
CA LYS A 36 30.94 -54.36 -25.35
C LYS A 36 30.03 -55.53 -24.98
N ASN A 37 30.63 -56.67 -24.63
CA ASN A 37 29.91 -57.88 -24.23
C ASN A 37 28.85 -58.34 -25.26
N GLY A 38 29.15 -58.25 -26.56
CA GLY A 38 28.22 -58.64 -27.63
C GLY A 38 27.09 -57.65 -27.90
N VAL A 39 27.02 -56.52 -27.19
CA VAL A 39 26.00 -55.48 -27.36
C VAL A 39 26.61 -54.23 -28.00
N LYS A 40 25.96 -53.70 -29.03
CA LYS A 40 26.34 -52.42 -29.66
C LYS A 40 25.92 -51.26 -28.76
N ILE A 41 26.88 -50.48 -28.27
CA ILE A 41 26.68 -49.32 -27.41
C ILE A 41 27.05 -48.05 -28.18
N LEU A 42 26.15 -47.06 -28.14
CA LEU A 42 26.41 -45.73 -28.71
C LEU A 42 27.40 -44.96 -27.84
N MET A 43 28.45 -44.46 -28.48
CA MET A 43 29.48 -43.61 -27.89
C MET A 43 29.59 -42.28 -28.63
N VAL A 44 29.97 -41.24 -27.92
CA VAL A 44 30.12 -39.88 -28.44
C VAL A 44 31.58 -39.50 -28.40
N SER A 45 32.10 -39.08 -29.56
CA SER A 45 33.48 -38.60 -29.70
C SER A 45 33.77 -37.34 -28.87
N PRO A 46 35.03 -37.02 -28.53
CA PRO A 46 35.39 -35.83 -27.77
C PRO A 46 34.88 -34.51 -28.39
N LYS A 47 34.90 -34.40 -29.73
CA LYS A 47 34.35 -33.23 -30.43
C LYS A 47 32.83 -33.12 -30.27
N GLY A 48 32.13 -34.25 -30.34
CA GLY A 48 30.69 -34.30 -30.06
C GLY A 48 30.34 -33.96 -28.62
N GLN A 49 31.22 -34.29 -27.65
CA GLN A 49 31.06 -33.94 -26.24
C GLN A 49 31.18 -32.42 -26.03
N ALA A 50 32.12 -31.75 -26.69
CA ALA A 50 32.27 -30.29 -26.60
C ALA A 50 31.05 -29.55 -27.17
N ILE A 51 30.53 -30.01 -28.32
CA ILE A 51 29.30 -29.44 -28.91
C ILE A 51 28.09 -29.69 -27.99
N LEU A 52 28.03 -30.86 -27.37
CA LEU A 52 26.98 -31.19 -26.41
C LEU A 52 27.02 -30.26 -25.19
N GLU A 53 28.20 -30.00 -24.66
CA GLU A 53 28.42 -29.07 -23.54
C GLU A 53 27.94 -27.65 -23.89
N GLU A 54 28.31 -27.14 -25.08
CA GLU A 54 27.85 -25.84 -25.57
C GLU A 54 26.31 -25.76 -25.70
N MET A 55 25.68 -26.82 -26.21
CA MET A 55 24.21 -26.88 -26.32
C MET A 55 23.51 -26.86 -24.95
N LEU A 56 24.14 -27.44 -23.93
CA LEU A 56 23.59 -27.50 -22.58
C LEU A 56 23.75 -26.15 -21.86
N SER A 57 24.93 -25.52 -21.95
CA SER A 57 25.19 -24.21 -21.36
C SER A 57 24.29 -23.11 -21.93
N ASN A 58 24.13 -23.06 -23.26
CA ASN A 58 23.28 -22.08 -23.94
C ASN A 58 21.79 -22.17 -23.56
N LYS A 59 21.32 -23.35 -23.14
CA LYS A 59 19.94 -23.52 -22.67
C LYS A 59 19.74 -22.92 -21.28
N VAL A 60 20.71 -23.13 -20.38
CA VAL A 60 20.67 -22.58 -19.02
C VAL A 60 20.67 -21.06 -19.05
N GLU A 61 21.53 -20.44 -19.87
CA GLU A 61 21.61 -18.98 -19.99
C GLU A 61 20.29 -18.36 -20.48
N LYS A 62 19.63 -18.99 -21.47
CA LYS A 62 18.35 -18.51 -22.01
C LYS A 62 17.18 -18.68 -21.04
N GLU A 63 17.19 -19.73 -20.22
CA GLU A 63 16.14 -19.93 -19.21
C GLU A 63 16.31 -18.94 -18.04
N VAL A 64 17.55 -18.68 -17.60
CA VAL A 64 17.84 -17.71 -16.52
C VAL A 64 17.52 -16.27 -16.95
N SER A 65 17.85 -15.88 -18.19
CA SER A 65 17.58 -14.52 -18.70
C SER A 65 16.09 -14.20 -18.83
N ASN A 66 15.29 -15.19 -19.25
CA ASN A 66 13.84 -15.03 -19.43
C ASN A 66 13.08 -15.08 -18.11
N PHE A 67 13.55 -15.86 -17.14
CA PHE A 67 12.93 -15.92 -15.81
C PHE A 67 13.18 -14.62 -15.04
N GLY A 68 14.44 -14.16 -14.99
CA GLY A 68 14.79 -12.94 -14.25
C GLY A 68 14.20 -11.65 -14.82
N SER A 69 13.91 -11.59 -16.12
CA SER A 69 13.30 -10.40 -16.75
C SER A 69 11.80 -10.28 -16.46
N LYS A 70 11.05 -11.38 -16.43
CA LYS A 70 9.61 -11.36 -16.18
C LYS A 70 9.27 -11.02 -14.73
N GLU A 71 9.97 -11.64 -13.78
CA GLU A 71 9.78 -11.41 -12.35
C GLU A 71 10.19 -9.97 -11.95
N LEU A 72 11.26 -9.43 -12.55
CA LEU A 72 11.67 -8.04 -12.32
C LEU A 72 10.65 -7.01 -12.84
N ILE A 73 10.01 -7.27 -13.99
CA ILE A 73 8.97 -6.40 -14.54
C ILE A 73 7.74 -6.40 -13.62
N GLU A 74 7.35 -7.58 -13.13
CA GLU A 74 6.20 -7.72 -12.24
C GLU A 74 6.42 -7.03 -10.88
N VAL A 75 7.61 -7.19 -10.29
CA VAL A 75 7.99 -6.47 -9.05
C VAL A 75 7.99 -4.95 -9.26
N LYS A 76 8.50 -4.46 -10.39
CA LYS A 76 8.48 -3.01 -10.71
C LYS A 76 7.05 -2.48 -10.83
N HIS A 77 6.17 -3.21 -11.51
CA HIS A 77 4.77 -2.81 -11.65
C HIS A 77 4.04 -2.81 -10.30
N GLN A 78 4.28 -3.81 -9.44
CA GLN A 78 3.72 -3.83 -8.08
C GLN A 78 4.23 -2.65 -7.24
N LEU A 79 5.51 -2.29 -7.36
CA LEU A 79 6.07 -1.14 -6.66
C LEU A 79 5.42 0.17 -7.12
N GLU A 80 5.25 0.36 -8.43
CA GLU A 80 4.61 1.55 -9.00
C GLU A 80 3.14 1.69 -8.54
N LEU A 81 2.39 0.59 -8.50
CA LEU A 81 1.03 0.58 -7.95
C LEU A 81 1.01 0.94 -6.45
N ALA A 82 1.93 0.38 -5.68
CA ALA A 82 2.04 0.68 -4.25
C ALA A 82 2.39 2.17 -4.02
N GLU A 83 3.28 2.74 -4.83
CA GLU A 83 3.62 4.17 -4.75
C GLU A 83 2.41 5.07 -5.07
N LEU A 84 1.60 4.70 -6.07
CA LEU A 84 0.37 5.43 -6.40
C LEU A 84 -0.66 5.33 -5.27
N GLU A 85 -0.83 4.15 -4.67
CA GLU A 85 -1.73 3.95 -3.54
C GLU A 85 -1.29 4.76 -2.32
N ILE A 86 0.01 4.77 -2.01
CA ILE A 86 0.57 5.59 -0.93
C ILE A 86 0.30 7.08 -1.16
N LYS A 87 0.54 7.58 -2.39
CA LYS A 87 0.25 8.99 -2.72
C LYS A 87 -1.23 9.32 -2.54
N HIS A 88 -2.11 8.45 -3.03
CA HIS A 88 -3.55 8.65 -2.89
C HIS A 88 -4.00 8.66 -1.43
N LEU A 89 -3.47 7.74 -0.60
CA LEU A 89 -3.75 7.71 0.83
C LEU A 89 -3.23 8.95 1.55
N GLN A 90 -2.04 9.45 1.18
CA GLN A 90 -1.48 10.69 1.74
C GLN A 90 -2.36 11.90 1.43
N GLU A 91 -2.86 12.02 0.20
CA GLU A 91 -3.78 13.09 -0.19
C GLU A 91 -5.09 13.01 0.59
N GLN A 92 -5.69 11.82 0.72
CA GLN A 92 -6.88 11.62 1.54
C GLN A 92 -6.67 12.00 3.02
N ILE A 93 -5.51 11.63 3.59
CA ILE A 93 -5.17 12.00 4.97
C ILE A 93 -5.08 13.53 5.11
N LYS A 94 -4.45 14.20 4.15
CA LYS A 94 -4.34 15.66 4.13
C LYS A 94 -5.72 16.32 4.08
N ASP A 95 -6.57 15.92 3.15
CA ASP A 95 -7.93 16.46 2.98
C ASP A 95 -8.77 16.25 4.25
N LYS A 96 -8.73 15.04 4.83
CA LYS A 96 -9.43 14.75 6.09
C LYS A 96 -8.89 15.59 7.25
N SER A 97 -7.58 15.81 7.33
CA SER A 97 -6.97 16.64 8.36
C SER A 97 -7.41 18.10 8.25
N GLU A 98 -7.48 18.64 7.03
CA GLU A 98 -7.99 19.99 6.77
C GLU A 98 -9.48 20.12 7.16
N GLN A 99 -10.30 19.12 6.81
CA GLN A 99 -11.70 19.08 7.24
C GLN A 99 -11.85 19.04 8.76
N ILE A 100 -11.05 18.23 9.45
CA ILE A 100 -11.05 18.16 10.93
C ILE A 100 -10.67 19.51 11.54
N ASN A 101 -9.66 20.19 10.99
CA ASN A 101 -9.26 21.51 11.47
C ASN A 101 -10.37 22.56 11.29
N SER A 102 -11.02 22.58 10.13
CA SER A 102 -12.17 23.46 9.86
C SER A 102 -13.33 23.21 10.83
N LEU A 103 -13.66 21.93 11.08
CA LEU A 103 -14.68 21.56 12.05
C LEU A 103 -14.31 21.98 13.48
N HIS A 104 -13.04 21.82 13.88
CA HIS A 104 -12.58 22.28 15.20
C HIS A 104 -12.69 23.80 15.36
N GLN A 105 -12.30 24.58 14.33
CA GLN A 105 -12.44 26.04 14.37
C GLN A 105 -13.90 26.45 14.54
N ARG A 106 -14.81 25.85 13.76
CA ARG A 106 -16.25 26.12 13.87
C ARG A 106 -16.83 25.71 15.22
N LEU A 107 -16.33 24.60 15.78
CA LEU A 107 -16.68 24.18 17.13
C LEU A 107 -16.24 25.26 18.14
N GLU A 108 -14.99 25.70 18.08
CA GLU A 108 -14.46 26.73 18.97
C GLU A 108 -15.25 28.04 18.90
N GLU A 109 -15.62 28.49 17.69
CA GLU A 109 -16.48 29.66 17.48
C GLU A 109 -17.87 29.45 18.11
N SER A 110 -18.48 28.29 17.92
CA SER A 110 -19.77 27.94 18.53
C SER A 110 -19.71 27.98 20.06
N HIS A 111 -18.63 27.45 20.65
CA HIS A 111 -18.43 27.49 22.10
C HIS A 111 -18.26 28.93 22.61
N LYS A 112 -17.53 29.79 21.89
CA LYS A 112 -17.39 31.22 22.24
C LYS A 112 -18.73 31.95 22.18
N LEU A 113 -19.51 31.73 21.12
CA LEU A 113 -20.84 32.33 21.00
C LEU A 113 -21.80 31.85 22.09
N LEU A 114 -21.73 30.56 22.46
CA LEU A 114 -22.53 30.01 23.54
C LEU A 114 -22.18 30.64 24.89
N ASP A 115 -20.89 30.79 25.20
CA ASP A 115 -20.41 31.46 26.42
C ASP A 115 -20.88 32.92 26.48
N GLN A 116 -20.76 33.66 25.36
CA GLN A 116 -21.28 35.02 25.25
C GLN A 116 -22.79 35.09 25.52
N GLN A 117 -23.56 34.16 24.93
CA GLN A 117 -25.01 34.10 25.14
C GLN A 117 -25.37 33.79 26.60
N GLN A 118 -24.63 32.89 27.26
CA GLN A 118 -24.82 32.56 28.67
C GLN A 118 -24.56 33.77 29.57
N GLN A 119 -23.46 34.50 29.30
CA GLN A 119 -23.12 35.72 30.05
C GLN A 119 -24.19 36.81 29.87
N LEU A 120 -24.62 37.07 28.63
CA LEU A 120 -25.66 38.05 28.35
C LEU A 120 -26.97 37.69 29.04
N CYS A 121 -27.37 36.40 29.01
CA CYS A 121 -28.57 35.92 29.68
C CYS A 121 -28.51 36.13 31.20
N ALA A 122 -27.36 35.84 31.83
CA ALA A 122 -27.14 36.07 33.25
C ALA A 122 -27.22 37.56 33.62
N VAL A 123 -26.65 38.45 32.80
CA VAL A 123 -26.74 39.90 32.98
C VAL A 123 -28.18 40.39 32.82
N SER A 124 -28.90 39.93 31.79
CA SER A 124 -30.29 40.31 31.58
C SER A 124 -31.19 39.84 32.71
N GLN A 125 -30.97 38.62 33.24
CA GLN A 125 -31.74 38.07 34.35
C GLN A 125 -31.56 38.91 35.61
N LYS A 126 -30.31 39.24 35.97
CA LYS A 126 -30.02 40.16 37.09
C LYS A 126 -30.68 41.52 36.89
N LYS A 127 -30.69 42.04 35.67
CA LYS A 127 -31.30 43.34 35.39
C LYS A 127 -32.82 43.32 35.54
N ILE A 128 -33.46 42.22 35.14
CA ILE A 128 -34.89 42.02 35.33
C ILE A 128 -35.21 41.97 36.83
N GLU A 129 -34.46 41.19 37.61
CA GLU A 129 -34.60 41.10 39.07
C GLU A 129 -34.47 42.48 39.74
N GLU A 130 -33.44 43.26 39.40
CA GLU A 130 -33.28 44.64 39.91
C GLU A 130 -34.47 45.55 39.58
N LEU A 131 -35.08 45.39 38.40
CA LEU A 131 -36.22 46.20 37.97
C LEU A 131 -37.52 45.76 38.65
N GLU A 132 -37.71 44.45 38.84
CA GLU A 132 -38.83 43.90 39.60
C GLU A 132 -38.78 44.34 41.07
N ASP A 133 -37.59 44.35 41.68
CA ASP A 133 -37.40 44.80 43.06
C ASP A 133 -37.68 46.30 43.20
N LYS A 134 -37.24 47.13 42.24
CA LYS A 134 -37.57 48.56 42.22
C LYS A 134 -39.06 48.84 42.02
N GLN A 135 -39.81 47.97 41.33
CA GLN A 135 -41.26 48.10 41.20
C GLN A 135 -42.01 47.63 42.47
N LYS A 136 -41.38 46.81 43.31
CA LYS A 136 -41.95 46.33 44.59
C LYS A 136 -41.63 47.25 45.77
N GLU A 137 -40.73 48.23 45.63
CA GLU A 137 -40.58 49.27 46.65
C GLU A 137 -41.92 49.98 46.85
N PRO A 138 -42.39 50.11 48.11
CA PRO A 138 -43.69 50.71 48.37
C PRO A 138 -43.64 52.16 47.87
N VAL A 139 -44.56 52.49 46.95
CA VAL A 139 -44.87 53.88 46.61
C VAL A 139 -45.11 54.58 47.94
N GLU A 140 -44.16 55.44 48.34
CA GLU A 140 -44.29 56.27 49.53
C GLU A 140 -45.70 56.87 49.52
N PRO A 141 -46.46 56.80 50.62
CA PRO A 141 -47.79 57.37 50.65
C PRO A 141 -47.64 58.86 50.38
N GLN A 142 -47.92 59.28 49.14
CA GLN A 142 -48.08 60.68 48.80
C GLN A 142 -49.18 61.18 49.73
N GLN A 143 -48.78 61.90 50.77
CA GLN A 143 -49.69 62.59 51.65
C GLN A 143 -50.53 63.49 50.75
N LYS A 144 -51.78 63.11 50.53
CA LYS A 144 -52.76 63.92 49.81
C LYS A 144 -52.89 65.22 50.60
N LYS A 145 -52.13 66.24 50.22
CA LYS A 145 -52.28 67.60 50.73
C LYS A 145 -53.68 68.04 50.31
N SER A 146 -54.59 68.00 51.27
CA SER A 146 -55.99 68.37 51.09
C SER A 146 -56.04 69.89 50.87
N TRP A 147 -56.02 70.28 49.59
CA TRP A 147 -56.08 71.68 49.14
C TRP A 147 -57.40 72.39 49.51
N TRP A 148 -58.39 71.63 49.99
CA TRP A 148 -59.73 72.11 50.32
C TRP A 148 -59.90 72.65 51.75
N LYS A 149 -58.90 72.48 52.64
CA LYS A 149 -58.97 72.97 54.03
C LYS A 149 -58.75 74.48 54.20
N PHE A 150 -58.57 75.22 53.11
CA PHE A 150 -58.33 76.67 53.12
C PHE A 150 -59.58 77.53 52.84
N TRP A 151 -60.76 76.92 52.67
CA TRP A 151 -62.00 77.62 52.25
C TRP A 151 -63.18 77.54 53.25
N ILE A 152 -62.91 77.26 54.53
CA ILE A 152 -63.85 77.46 55.65
C ILE A 152 -63.22 78.46 56.62
#